data_AF-A0A559M4C2-F1
#
_entry.id   AF-A0A559M4C2-F1
#
_cell.length_a   1.000
_cell.length_b   1.000
_cell.length_c   1.000
_cell.angle_alpha   90.00
_cell.angle_beta   90.00
_cell.angle_gamma   90.00
#
_symmetry.space_group_name_H-M   'P 1'
#
loop_
_entity.id
_entity.type
_entity.pdbx_description
1 polymer ?
#
loop_
_entity_poly.entity_id
_entity_poly.type
_entity_poly.pdbx_seq_one_letter_code
_entity_poly.pdbx_strand_id
1 'polypeptide(L)'
;MSESYSPDPGVQPVSGSLLSTVFLSERDLGLRVPINYVTSPGVSLQAACFPRSRYEDDNFGDCLSNLLALGFQRFELDLYWDSGRKVWSFCPVAIPESITNATAPSNDASSLSSSTFATLTSAPLATASSGSMLEARQATASDSSSETSSSLSVLVGSGLPEISGTVANASPTSLGNTSPSIAVLPDSSNDPLVSIGPYVCTTTINLSTFTSQILSFIEQTDNTLNATLLYVTVNIHAAASDKSPLSSPSAPTDLPVASNTLSSIFYGNLSNYLYTPNNLASDRANLNTSWYTVQTLYRPLKDYYTVTKNEYGVDTTEDGWPAMSYVEFSRSKRVLLGWGRVDPQMDRYDFSADAGTIFPSGYIQDIQTDVVSDDSGGLTSGCFMQDDTDDLSKTNSSWAIDTFNYPTTLSANITPLLNLTTNSVNCGLSPFLNITLLNATAHDDPTPYQNFTYSTVWSWAANEPRNYTSSDASTESLFRCATANNDLSGRWVVADCSQNTTPRAALRDSHRDWDGHGAWVDFNSLDYKSCWVTGGPNATCPYSNSLSQQYDLHQRIILVPAIAATIALIVTALTIFVKV
;
A
#
# COMPACT_ATOMS: atom_id res chain seq x y z
N MET A 1 -9.18 -8.57 20.00
CA MET A 1 -7.76 -8.32 19.70
C MET A 1 -7.75 -7.35 18.54
N SER A 2 -6.95 -6.29 18.58
CA SER A 2 -6.77 -5.39 17.43
C SER A 2 -5.35 -5.62 16.94
N GLU A 3 -5.21 -6.33 15.83
CA GLU A 3 -3.91 -6.46 15.17
C GLU A 3 -3.44 -5.06 14.76
N SER A 4 -2.22 -4.73 15.19
CA SER A 4 -1.58 -3.45 14.90
C SER A 4 -0.68 -3.60 13.70
N TYR A 5 -0.56 -2.53 12.91
CA TYR A 5 0.40 -2.51 11.83
C TYR A 5 1.83 -2.62 12.38
N SER A 6 2.52 -3.72 12.04
CA SER A 6 3.89 -4.04 12.47
C SER A 6 4.60 -4.87 11.38
N PRO A 7 5.17 -4.25 10.35
CA PRO A 7 5.87 -4.98 9.28
C PRO A 7 7.18 -5.62 9.77
N ASP A 8 7.54 -6.74 9.15
CA ASP A 8 8.73 -7.50 9.50
C ASP A 8 10.03 -6.69 9.31
N PRO A 9 11.08 -6.95 10.11
CA PRO A 9 12.36 -6.29 9.96
C PRO A 9 12.93 -6.44 8.54
N GLY A 10 13.21 -5.31 7.88
CA GLY A 10 13.80 -5.29 6.54
C GLY A 10 12.79 -5.30 5.38
N VAL A 11 11.48 -5.41 5.65
CA VAL A 11 10.44 -5.29 4.62
C VAL A 11 10.26 -3.83 4.19
N GLN A 12 10.30 -2.92 5.17
CA GLN A 12 10.24 -1.49 4.92
C GLN A 12 11.48 -1.01 4.16
N PRO A 13 11.32 -0.22 3.07
CA PRO A 13 12.44 0.40 2.39
C PRO A 13 13.19 1.29 3.40
N VAL A 14 14.49 1.02 3.59
CA VAL A 14 15.34 1.85 4.46
C VAL A 14 15.23 3.30 3.99
N SER A 15 14.91 4.22 4.89
CA SER A 15 14.71 5.61 4.49
C SER A 15 16.01 6.22 3.94
N GLY A 16 15.89 6.90 2.80
CA GLY A 16 17.05 7.37 2.04
C GLY A 16 17.70 6.30 1.16
N SER A 17 17.15 5.09 1.10
CA SER A 17 17.49 4.09 0.08
C SER A 17 17.01 4.54 -1.30
N LEU A 18 17.63 3.97 -2.33
CA LEU A 18 17.25 4.16 -3.73
C LEU A 18 15.74 4.01 -3.93
N LEU A 19 15.16 2.94 -3.37
CA LEU A 19 13.74 2.66 -3.55
C LEU A 19 12.85 3.71 -2.87
N SER A 20 13.17 4.10 -1.63
CA SER A 20 12.37 5.13 -0.94
C SER A 20 12.32 6.42 -1.75
N THR A 21 13.43 6.78 -2.40
CA THR A 21 13.50 7.93 -3.30
C THR A 21 12.66 7.73 -4.56
N VAL A 22 12.69 6.54 -5.17
CA VAL A 22 11.89 6.21 -6.36
C VAL A 22 10.40 6.38 -6.07
N PHE A 23 9.87 5.75 -5.02
CA PHE A 23 8.45 5.82 -4.70
C PHE A 23 7.98 7.23 -4.32
N LEU A 24 8.78 7.99 -3.56
CA LEU A 24 8.45 9.38 -3.24
C LEU A 24 8.42 10.26 -4.50
N SER A 25 9.39 10.09 -5.40
CA SER A 25 9.43 10.84 -6.67
C SER A 25 8.20 10.53 -7.53
N GLU A 26 7.84 9.25 -7.62
CA GLU A 26 6.71 8.76 -8.38
C GLU A 26 5.37 9.29 -7.85
N ARG A 27 5.19 9.25 -6.53
CA ARG A 27 4.03 9.83 -5.87
C ARG A 27 3.93 11.33 -6.11
N ASP A 28 5.05 12.06 -5.97
CA ASP A 28 5.09 13.51 -6.12
C ASP A 28 4.70 13.97 -7.53
N LEU A 29 4.99 13.16 -8.55
CA LEU A 29 4.48 13.35 -9.91
C LEU A 29 2.99 13.08 -10.05
N GLY A 30 2.52 12.00 -9.42
CA GLY A 30 1.14 11.56 -9.48
C GLY A 30 0.17 12.47 -8.74
N LEU A 31 0.66 13.41 -7.91
CA LEU A 31 -0.17 14.23 -7.01
C LEU A 31 -1.35 14.91 -7.69
N ARG A 32 -1.19 15.38 -8.93
CA ARG A 32 -2.23 16.11 -9.68
C ARG A 32 -2.95 15.24 -10.72
N VAL A 33 -2.43 14.05 -10.97
CA VAL A 33 -3.08 13.06 -11.84
C VAL A 33 -4.31 12.54 -11.09
N PRO A 34 -5.49 12.48 -11.74
CA PRO A 34 -6.66 11.90 -11.11
C PRO A 34 -6.44 10.45 -10.69
N ILE A 35 -6.98 10.06 -9.54
CA ILE A 35 -6.71 8.76 -8.90
C ILE A 35 -7.08 7.55 -9.76
N ASN A 36 -7.99 7.73 -10.73
CA ASN A 36 -8.40 6.68 -11.65
C ASN A 36 -7.37 6.38 -12.74
N TYR A 37 -6.40 7.25 -13.00
CA TYR A 37 -5.36 7.03 -14.02
C TYR A 37 -3.98 6.67 -13.44
N VAL A 38 -3.83 6.73 -12.11
CA VAL A 38 -2.56 6.37 -11.46
C VAL A 38 -2.51 4.85 -11.32
N THR A 39 -1.51 4.23 -11.97
CA THR A 39 -1.25 2.80 -11.85
C THR A 39 -0.73 2.47 -10.46
N SER A 40 -1.25 1.42 -9.84
CA SER A 40 -0.77 0.98 -8.52
C SER A 40 -0.84 -0.54 -8.35
N PRO A 41 0.11 -1.16 -7.64
CA PRO A 41 0.13 -2.60 -7.42
C PRO A 41 -1.10 -3.05 -6.61
N GLY A 42 -1.75 -4.10 -7.11
CA GLY A 42 -2.85 -4.77 -6.44
C GLY A 42 -2.57 -6.21 -6.05
N VAL A 43 -3.26 -6.69 -5.03
CA VAL A 43 -3.12 -8.05 -4.52
C VAL A 43 -4.42 -8.61 -3.96
N SER A 44 -4.68 -9.90 -4.22
CA SER A 44 -5.69 -10.68 -3.52
C SER A 44 -5.15 -11.18 -2.19
N LEU A 45 -5.80 -10.82 -1.08
CA LEU A 45 -5.39 -11.26 0.26
C LEU A 45 -5.53 -12.78 0.41
N GLN A 46 -6.51 -13.40 -0.27
CA GLN A 46 -6.64 -14.84 -0.33
C GLN A 46 -5.39 -15.50 -0.94
N ALA A 47 -4.86 -14.93 -2.03
CA ALA A 47 -3.68 -15.45 -2.69
C ALA A 47 -2.39 -15.20 -1.90
N ALA A 48 -2.23 -14.00 -1.33
CA ALA A 48 -0.99 -13.58 -0.67
C ALA A 48 -0.87 -14.04 0.80
N CYS A 49 -1.98 -14.20 1.52
CA CYS A 49 -1.98 -14.51 2.95
C CYS A 49 -2.59 -15.88 3.28
N PHE A 50 -3.51 -16.41 2.46
CA PHE A 50 -4.25 -17.64 2.77
C PHE A 50 -4.10 -18.79 1.75
N PRO A 51 -2.91 -19.04 1.14
CA PRO A 51 -2.75 -20.03 0.08
C PRO A 51 -2.96 -21.48 0.52
N ARG A 52 -2.88 -21.72 1.83
CA ARG A 52 -2.93 -23.06 2.46
C ARG A 52 -4.22 -23.29 3.25
N SER A 53 -5.25 -22.47 3.03
CA SER A 53 -6.54 -22.55 3.75
C SER A 53 -6.41 -22.40 5.28
N ARG A 54 -5.39 -21.66 5.73
CA ARG A 54 -5.15 -21.31 7.14
C ARG A 54 -5.44 -19.83 7.31
N TYR A 55 -6.41 -19.49 8.14
CA TYR A 55 -6.96 -18.15 8.38
C TYR A 55 -6.69 -17.80 9.84
N GLU A 56 -5.50 -17.30 10.11
CA GLU A 56 -5.03 -16.95 11.45
C GLU A 56 -4.84 -15.45 11.49
N ASP A 57 -5.38 -14.80 12.51
CA ASP A 57 -5.35 -13.34 12.65
C ASP A 57 -3.95 -12.80 12.87
N ASP A 58 -3.10 -13.46 13.68
CA ASP A 58 -1.70 -13.06 13.87
C ASP A 58 -0.93 -13.10 12.54
N ASN A 59 -0.93 -14.25 11.85
CA ASN A 59 -0.25 -14.42 10.57
C ASN A 59 -0.83 -13.53 9.46
N PHE A 60 -2.15 -13.28 9.49
CA PHE A 60 -2.79 -12.32 8.60
C PHE A 60 -2.33 -10.90 8.88
N GLY A 61 -2.20 -10.54 10.15
CA GLY A 61 -1.63 -9.29 10.64
C GLY A 61 -0.27 -9.06 10.00
N ASP A 62 0.68 -9.96 10.24
CA ASP A 62 2.03 -9.82 9.70
C ASP A 62 2.03 -9.77 8.16
N CYS A 63 1.24 -10.61 7.50
CA CYS A 63 1.10 -10.62 6.04
C CYS A 63 0.60 -9.28 5.48
N LEU A 64 -0.49 -8.73 6.02
CA LEU A 64 -1.05 -7.46 5.58
C LEU A 64 -0.10 -6.30 5.87
N SER A 65 0.56 -6.33 7.03
CA SER A 65 1.60 -5.36 7.38
C SER A 65 2.75 -5.35 6.39
N ASN A 66 3.22 -6.52 5.97
CA ASN A 66 4.25 -6.64 4.96
C ASN A 66 3.79 -6.10 3.60
N LEU A 67 2.58 -6.45 3.15
CA LEU A 67 2.04 -5.94 1.88
C LEU A 67 1.91 -4.41 1.86
N LEU A 68 1.36 -3.82 2.93
CA LEU A 68 1.26 -2.36 3.09
C LEU A 68 2.66 -1.72 3.08
N ALA A 69 3.63 -2.34 3.78
CA ALA A 69 5.00 -1.87 3.83
C ALA A 69 5.73 -1.90 2.50
N LEU A 70 5.42 -2.89 1.66
CA LEU A 70 5.99 -3.05 0.33
C LEU A 70 5.38 -2.11 -0.72
N GLY A 71 4.32 -1.37 -0.36
CA GLY A 71 3.68 -0.38 -1.22
C GLY A 71 2.48 -0.89 -2.01
N PHE A 72 1.89 -2.03 -1.65
CA PHE A 72 0.59 -2.44 -2.23
C PHE A 72 -0.49 -1.43 -1.84
N GLN A 73 -1.26 -0.98 -2.83
CA GLN A 73 -2.30 0.03 -2.63
C GLN A 73 -3.70 -0.53 -2.92
N ARG A 74 -3.81 -1.56 -3.77
CA ARG A 74 -5.10 -2.20 -4.08
C ARG A 74 -5.19 -3.55 -3.40
N PHE A 75 -6.26 -3.78 -2.65
CA PHE A 75 -6.50 -5.01 -1.90
C PHE A 75 -7.84 -5.60 -2.26
N GLU A 76 -7.87 -6.88 -2.63
CA GLU A 76 -9.11 -7.65 -2.76
C GLU A 76 -9.29 -8.56 -1.55
N LEU A 77 -10.48 -8.46 -0.94
CA LEU A 77 -10.88 -9.18 0.25
C LEU A 77 -12.01 -10.16 -0.12
N ASP A 78 -11.86 -11.43 0.26
CA ASP A 78 -12.95 -12.40 0.25
C ASP A 78 -13.54 -12.51 1.66
N LEU A 79 -14.76 -11.98 1.84
CA LEU A 79 -15.47 -11.98 3.11
C LEU A 79 -16.65 -12.95 3.09
N TYR A 80 -16.71 -13.80 4.10
CA TYR A 80 -17.74 -14.82 4.28
C TYR A 80 -18.65 -14.43 5.43
N TRP A 81 -19.95 -14.39 5.14
CA TRP A 81 -20.96 -14.16 6.17
C TRP A 81 -21.16 -15.44 6.99
N ASP A 82 -20.71 -15.41 8.25
CA ASP A 82 -21.00 -16.44 9.25
C ASP A 82 -22.31 -16.08 9.96
N SER A 83 -23.40 -16.71 9.55
CA SER A 83 -24.74 -16.41 10.06
C SER A 83 -24.92 -16.77 11.54
N GLY A 84 -24.23 -17.81 12.03
CA GLY A 84 -24.35 -18.25 13.43
C GLY A 84 -23.73 -17.23 14.38
N ARG A 85 -22.55 -16.71 14.02
CA ARG A 85 -21.86 -15.67 14.81
C ARG A 85 -22.25 -14.24 14.44
N LYS A 86 -22.94 -14.04 13.33
CA LYS A 86 -23.34 -12.73 12.77
C LYS A 86 -22.13 -11.82 12.48
N VAL A 87 -21.07 -12.39 11.90
CA VAL A 87 -19.84 -11.66 11.58
C VAL A 87 -19.41 -11.89 10.13
N TRP A 88 -18.76 -10.88 9.56
CA TRP A 88 -18.00 -11.03 8.32
C TRP A 88 -16.61 -11.58 8.66
N SER A 89 -16.34 -12.82 8.27
CA SER A 89 -15.08 -13.52 8.53
C SER A 89 -14.28 -13.72 7.23
N PHE A 90 -12.96 -13.84 7.33
CA PHE A 90 -12.17 -14.33 6.20
C PHE A 90 -12.23 -15.87 6.08
N CYS A 91 -12.68 -16.57 7.13
CA CYS A 91 -12.79 -18.02 7.11
C CYS A 91 -13.95 -18.46 6.18
N PRO A 92 -13.71 -19.33 5.18
CA PRO A 92 -14.74 -19.78 4.24
C PRO A 92 -15.85 -20.65 4.82
N VAL A 93 -15.69 -21.09 6.06
CA VAL A 93 -16.60 -22.00 6.76
C VAL A 93 -17.06 -21.37 8.09
N ALA A 94 -18.32 -21.56 8.42
CA ALA A 94 -18.90 -21.08 9.67
C ALA A 94 -18.24 -21.80 10.85
N ILE A 95 -17.90 -21.04 11.90
CA ILE A 95 -17.34 -21.61 13.12
C ILE A 95 -18.49 -22.03 14.03
N PRO A 96 -18.51 -23.28 14.55
CA PRO A 96 -19.59 -23.75 15.42
C PRO A 96 -19.81 -22.83 16.64
N GLU A 97 -21.07 -22.49 16.93
CA GLU A 97 -21.45 -21.65 18.08
C GLU A 97 -21.02 -22.22 19.45
N SER A 98 -20.71 -23.52 19.52
CA SER A 98 -20.17 -24.16 20.72
C SER A 98 -18.75 -23.68 21.08
N ILE A 99 -18.02 -23.11 20.12
CA ILE A 99 -16.69 -22.55 20.34
C ILE A 99 -16.88 -21.10 20.74
N THR A 100 -16.48 -20.78 21.97
CA THR A 100 -16.53 -19.41 22.48
C THR A 100 -15.57 -18.54 21.68
N ASN A 101 -16.07 -17.41 21.16
CA ASN A 101 -15.20 -16.38 20.59
C ASN A 101 -14.18 -15.95 21.64
N ALA A 102 -12.91 -15.84 21.24
CA ALA A 102 -11.91 -15.25 22.10
C ALA A 102 -12.31 -13.80 22.45
N THR A 103 -12.36 -13.50 23.74
CA THR A 103 -12.62 -12.15 24.22
C THR A 103 -11.33 -11.34 24.08
N ALA A 104 -11.40 -10.11 23.54
CA ALA A 104 -10.28 -9.19 23.65
C ALA A 104 -9.89 -9.04 25.14
N PRO A 105 -8.60 -9.00 25.50
CA PRO A 105 -8.17 -8.68 26.85
C PRO A 105 -8.78 -7.33 27.22
N SER A 106 -9.69 -7.36 28.18
CA SER A 106 -10.19 -6.17 28.84
C SER A 106 -9.03 -5.56 29.62
N ASN A 107 -8.51 -4.43 29.15
CA ASN A 107 -7.78 -3.52 30.02
C ASN A 107 -8.78 -2.95 31.03
N ASP A 108 -9.02 -3.69 32.11
CA ASP A 108 -9.83 -3.22 33.22
C ASP A 108 -9.13 -2.04 33.92
N ALA A 109 -9.82 -0.90 33.84
CA ALA A 109 -9.90 0.17 34.82
C ALA A 109 -8.58 0.80 35.34
N SER A 110 -8.19 1.90 34.70
CA SER A 110 -7.75 3.08 35.43
C SER A 110 -8.77 4.19 35.23
N SER A 111 -9.60 4.39 36.26
CA SER A 111 -10.56 5.49 36.33
C SER A 111 -9.86 6.84 36.28
N LEU A 112 -10.10 7.64 35.24
CA LEU A 112 -10.05 9.09 35.38
C LEU A 112 -11.27 9.72 34.70
N SER A 113 -11.88 10.60 35.48
CA SER A 113 -13.19 11.22 35.35
C SER A 113 -13.44 11.93 34.03
N SER A 114 -14.72 11.94 33.65
CA SER A 114 -15.34 12.79 32.65
C SER A 114 -14.82 14.23 32.66
N SER A 115 -14.28 14.70 31.54
CA SER A 115 -14.19 16.12 31.22
C SER A 115 -14.51 16.36 29.73
N THR A 116 -15.71 16.91 29.53
CA THR A 116 -16.09 17.91 28.52
C THR A 116 -15.53 17.78 27.09
N PHE A 117 -16.46 17.50 26.16
CA PHE A 117 -16.36 17.79 24.73
C PHE A 117 -15.68 19.14 24.45
N ALA A 118 -14.52 19.11 23.80
CA ALA A 118 -13.94 20.29 23.16
C ALA A 118 -14.50 20.38 21.74
N THR A 119 -15.50 21.24 21.56
CA THR A 119 -15.86 21.79 20.25
C THR A 119 -14.67 22.55 19.68
N LEU A 120 -14.10 22.07 18.58
CA LEU A 120 -13.16 22.85 17.77
C LEU A 120 -13.95 23.91 17.01
N THR A 121 -14.02 25.10 17.58
CA THR A 121 -14.53 26.31 16.91
C THR A 121 -13.61 26.68 15.76
N SER A 122 -14.21 26.86 14.58
CA SER A 122 -13.66 27.52 13.40
C SER A 122 -12.90 28.80 13.74
N ALA A 123 -11.62 28.88 13.37
CA ALA A 123 -10.86 30.13 13.33
C ALA A 123 -11.01 30.80 11.95
N PRO A 124 -11.02 32.14 11.88
CA PRO A 124 -11.55 32.89 10.74
C PRO A 124 -10.57 33.03 9.57
N LEU A 125 -11.13 33.27 8.37
CA LEU A 125 -10.45 33.71 7.16
C LEU A 125 -9.48 34.87 7.46
N ALA A 126 -8.19 34.68 7.18
CA ALA A 126 -7.25 35.76 6.96
C ALA A 126 -7.08 35.97 5.45
N THR A 127 -7.39 37.19 5.02
CA THR A 127 -7.23 37.71 3.66
C THR A 127 -5.81 37.58 3.15
N ALA A 128 -5.68 37.09 1.91
CA ALA A 128 -4.43 36.97 1.17
C ALA A 128 -3.70 38.31 1.00
N SER A 129 -2.39 38.30 1.23
CA SER A 129 -1.46 39.20 0.54
C SER A 129 -0.43 38.35 -0.21
N SER A 130 -0.18 38.76 -1.45
CA SER A 130 0.67 38.09 -2.42
C SER A 130 2.13 38.06 -1.94
N GLY A 131 2.66 36.87 -1.66
CA GLY A 131 4.06 36.66 -1.35
C GLY A 131 4.32 35.19 -1.05
N SER A 132 5.16 34.56 -1.88
CA SER A 132 5.67 33.20 -1.74
C SER A 132 6.01 32.85 -0.28
N MET A 133 5.27 31.89 0.32
CA MET A 133 5.73 31.17 1.51
C MET A 133 5.35 29.68 1.37
N LEU A 134 6.37 28.86 1.15
CA LEU A 134 6.38 27.44 1.49
C LEU A 134 6.43 27.36 3.01
N GLU A 135 5.33 27.01 3.67
CA GLU A 135 5.31 26.83 5.12
C GLU A 135 5.76 25.41 5.49
N ALA A 136 6.90 25.33 6.16
CA ALA A 136 7.42 24.13 6.79
C ALA A 136 6.50 23.70 7.95
N ARG A 137 6.15 22.40 8.01
CA ARG A 137 5.34 21.82 9.09
C ARG A 137 6.19 21.07 10.11
N GLN A 138 5.88 21.32 11.38
CA GLN A 138 6.53 20.79 12.58
C GLN A 138 6.17 19.31 12.82
N ALA A 139 7.16 18.50 13.17
CA ALA A 139 6.97 17.24 13.89
C ALA A 139 6.91 17.55 15.39
N THR A 140 5.78 17.30 16.04
CA THR A 140 5.69 17.27 17.50
C THR A 140 6.30 15.95 17.99
N ALA A 141 7.52 16.03 18.53
CA ALA A 141 8.12 14.97 19.32
C ALA A 141 7.51 15.02 20.74
N SER A 142 6.89 13.92 21.17
CA SER A 142 6.54 13.70 22.58
C SER A 142 7.64 12.88 23.23
N ASP A 143 8.45 13.58 24.04
CA ASP A 143 9.46 13.02 24.93
C ASP A 143 8.76 12.23 26.05
N SER A 144 9.12 10.96 26.23
CA SER A 144 8.93 10.28 27.52
C SER A 144 9.99 9.19 27.71
N SER A 145 11.06 9.57 28.40
CA SER A 145 12.04 8.69 29.00
C SER A 145 11.41 7.85 30.11
N SER A 146 11.51 6.53 30.03
CA SER A 146 11.59 5.70 31.24
C SER A 146 12.51 4.50 30.97
N GLU A 147 13.65 4.54 31.65
CA GLU A 147 14.63 3.47 31.72
C GLU A 147 14.06 2.31 32.56
N THR A 148 14.11 1.08 32.04
CA THR A 148 14.29 -0.11 32.88
C THR A 148 15.16 -1.12 32.17
N SER A 149 16.36 -1.30 32.73
CA SER A 149 17.35 -2.29 32.34
C SER A 149 16.82 -3.72 32.52
N SER A 150 16.92 -4.56 31.51
CA SER A 150 16.96 -6.01 31.69
C SER A 150 17.94 -6.65 30.71
N SER A 151 18.84 -7.42 31.29
CA SER A 151 20.07 -8.00 30.75
C SER A 151 19.81 -9.21 29.85
N LEU A 152 20.35 -9.17 28.63
CA LEU A 152 20.50 -10.34 27.75
C LEU A 152 21.77 -11.12 28.13
N SER A 153 21.59 -12.32 28.68
CA SER A 153 22.65 -13.33 28.77
C SER A 153 22.68 -14.17 27.49
N VAL A 154 23.70 -13.94 26.67
CA VAL A 154 24.08 -14.75 25.52
C VAL A 154 24.76 -16.03 26.03
N LEU A 155 24.20 -17.20 25.69
CA LEU A 155 24.90 -18.48 25.76
C LEU A 155 25.08 -19.00 24.33
N VAL A 156 26.33 -18.94 23.88
CA VAL A 156 26.82 -19.65 22.69
C VAL A 156 26.94 -21.12 23.05
N GLY A 157 26.27 -21.98 22.29
CA GLY A 157 26.34 -23.43 22.43
C GLY A 157 26.15 -24.10 21.08
N SER A 158 27.29 -24.47 20.49
CA SER A 158 27.43 -25.28 19.26
C SER A 158 26.77 -26.66 19.37
N GLY A 159 26.21 -27.16 18.28
CA GLY A 159 25.92 -28.60 18.11
C GLY A 159 24.68 -28.90 17.28
N LEU A 160 24.89 -29.37 16.03
CA LEU A 160 23.89 -30.12 15.26
C LEU A 160 23.45 -31.37 16.03
N PRO A 161 22.19 -31.79 15.85
CA PRO A 161 21.90 -33.20 15.71
C PRO A 161 21.15 -33.48 14.40
N GLU A 162 21.76 -34.40 13.65
CA GLU A 162 21.20 -35.19 12.57
C GLU A 162 20.02 -36.03 13.12
N ILE A 163 18.82 -35.91 12.53
CA ILE A 163 17.72 -36.84 12.78
C ILE A 163 17.33 -37.47 11.44
N SER A 164 17.80 -38.70 11.27
CA SER A 164 17.26 -39.67 10.32
C SER A 164 15.82 -40.03 10.72
N GLY A 165 14.88 -39.88 9.80
CA GLY A 165 13.48 -40.31 9.96
C GLY A 165 12.90 -40.68 8.60
N THR A 166 12.60 -41.96 8.44
CA THR A 166 12.21 -42.68 7.21
C THR A 166 10.95 -42.13 6.52
N VAL A 167 11.04 -41.97 5.20
CA VAL A 167 9.90 -41.75 4.30
C VAL A 167 9.07 -43.04 4.21
N ALA A 168 7.87 -43.03 4.78
CA ALA A 168 6.87 -44.08 4.57
C ALA A 168 5.83 -43.56 3.56
N ASN A 169 5.88 -44.11 2.34
CA ASN A 169 4.80 -44.01 1.36
C ASN A 169 3.51 -44.63 1.93
N ALA A 170 2.48 -43.81 2.13
CA ALA A 170 1.11 -44.30 2.31
C ALA A 170 0.30 -44.01 1.04
N SER A 171 -0.08 -45.08 0.34
CA SER A 171 -1.06 -45.06 -0.75
C SER A 171 -2.48 -44.83 -0.22
N PRO A 172 -3.42 -44.29 -1.03
CA PRO A 172 -4.70 -43.80 -0.56
C PRO A 172 -5.68 -44.96 -0.32
N THR A 173 -6.22 -45.06 0.89
CA THR A 173 -7.35 -45.95 1.19
C THR A 173 -8.63 -45.16 1.42
N SER A 174 -9.57 -45.35 0.48
CA SER A 174 -11.03 -45.48 0.67
C SER A 174 -11.74 -44.49 1.60
N LEU A 175 -12.43 -43.51 0.99
CA LEU A 175 -13.41 -42.63 1.62
C LEU A 175 -14.57 -43.42 2.27
N GLY A 176 -14.62 -43.38 3.60
CA GLY A 176 -15.86 -43.45 4.36
C GLY A 176 -16.16 -42.05 4.90
N ASN A 177 -17.42 -41.60 4.84
CA ASN A 177 -17.87 -40.32 5.37
C ASN A 177 -17.54 -40.19 6.86
N THR A 178 -16.36 -39.64 7.17
CA THR A 178 -16.01 -39.15 8.50
C THR A 178 -16.61 -37.76 8.65
N SER A 179 -17.48 -37.59 9.65
CA SER A 179 -17.91 -36.28 10.13
C SER A 179 -16.70 -35.34 10.24
N PRO A 180 -16.80 -34.05 9.85
CA PRO A 180 -15.68 -33.14 9.93
C PRO A 180 -15.13 -33.12 11.36
N SER A 181 -13.82 -33.36 11.50
CA SER A 181 -13.14 -33.34 12.79
C SER A 181 -12.93 -31.89 13.20
N ILE A 182 -13.77 -31.40 14.11
CA ILE A 182 -13.52 -30.11 14.77
C ILE A 182 -12.47 -30.37 15.85
N ALA A 183 -11.29 -29.77 15.69
CA ALA A 183 -10.21 -29.83 16.67
C ALA A 183 -9.82 -28.41 17.10
N VAL A 184 -9.77 -28.17 18.41
CA VAL A 184 -9.16 -26.98 18.99
C VAL A 184 -7.68 -27.28 19.18
N LEU A 185 -6.81 -26.59 18.44
CA LEU A 185 -5.36 -26.72 18.58
C LEU A 185 -4.88 -25.77 19.69
N PRO A 186 -3.96 -26.21 20.58
CA PRO A 186 -3.32 -25.29 21.52
C PRO A 186 -2.35 -24.39 20.76
N ASP A 187 -2.65 -23.10 20.70
CA ASP A 187 -1.70 -22.07 20.28
C ASP A 187 -0.98 -21.45 21.50
N SER A 188 0.21 -20.93 21.26
CA SER A 188 0.96 -20.04 22.13
C SER A 188 0.36 -18.63 22.23
N SER A 189 -0.46 -18.24 21.25
CA SER A 189 -1.34 -17.07 21.27
C SER A 189 -2.65 -17.43 22.02
N ASN A 190 -3.29 -16.46 22.69
CA ASN A 190 -4.43 -16.71 23.60
C ASN A 190 -5.72 -17.17 22.91
N ASP A 191 -5.70 -17.49 21.61
CA ASP A 191 -6.88 -17.69 20.78
C ASP A 191 -7.03 -19.15 20.28
N PRO A 192 -8.25 -19.73 20.32
CA PRO A 192 -8.45 -21.11 19.90
C PRO A 192 -8.38 -21.24 18.38
N LEU A 193 -7.37 -21.95 17.89
CA LEU A 193 -7.28 -22.43 16.51
C LEU A 193 -8.30 -23.55 16.28
N VAL A 194 -9.19 -23.38 15.31
CA VAL A 194 -10.24 -24.35 14.97
C VAL A 194 -9.99 -24.97 13.60
N SER A 195 -9.81 -26.28 13.56
CA SER A 195 -9.79 -27.03 12.29
C SER A 195 -11.22 -27.45 11.91
N ILE A 196 -11.65 -27.14 10.68
CA ILE A 196 -12.98 -27.49 10.15
C ILE A 196 -12.83 -27.99 8.70
N GLY A 197 -12.76 -29.31 8.53
CA GLY A 197 -12.45 -29.90 7.22
C GLY A 197 -11.04 -29.53 6.77
N PRO A 198 -10.83 -28.95 5.56
CA PRO A 198 -9.52 -28.50 5.11
C PRO A 198 -9.09 -27.15 5.71
N TYR A 199 -10.00 -26.45 6.37
CA TYR A 199 -9.76 -25.10 6.85
C TYR A 199 -9.21 -25.11 8.28
N VAL A 200 -8.31 -24.18 8.57
CA VAL A 200 -7.89 -23.85 9.92
C VAL A 200 -8.19 -22.37 10.13
N CYS A 201 -8.99 -22.03 11.15
CA CYS A 201 -9.44 -20.66 11.38
C CYS A 201 -9.34 -20.28 12.85
N THR A 202 -8.96 -19.04 13.14
CA THR A 202 -9.18 -18.46 14.47
C THR A 202 -10.58 -17.87 14.58
N THR A 203 -11.11 -17.72 15.79
CA THR A 203 -12.45 -17.10 15.97
C THR A 203 -12.45 -15.59 15.69
N THR A 204 -11.25 -14.99 15.71
CA THR A 204 -10.95 -13.56 15.65
C THR A 204 -10.64 -13.08 14.23
N ILE A 205 -10.35 -13.95 13.26
CA ILE A 205 -10.11 -13.55 11.86
C ILE A 205 -11.40 -13.03 11.17
N ASN A 206 -11.66 -11.75 11.34
CA ASN A 206 -12.86 -11.08 10.84
C ASN A 206 -12.55 -9.69 10.29
N LEU A 207 -13.57 -9.03 9.70
CA LEU A 207 -13.39 -7.72 9.08
C LEU A 207 -12.87 -6.65 10.05
N SER A 208 -13.15 -6.76 11.36
CA SER A 208 -12.62 -5.82 12.35
C SER A 208 -11.10 -5.92 12.49
N THR A 209 -10.50 -7.11 12.30
CA THR A 209 -9.03 -7.29 12.25
C THR A 209 -8.42 -6.47 11.12
N PHE A 210 -9.01 -6.54 9.92
CA PHE A 210 -8.57 -5.73 8.78
C PHE A 210 -8.73 -4.24 9.06
N THR A 211 -9.90 -3.77 9.51
CA THR A 211 -10.13 -2.33 9.70
C THR A 211 -9.31 -1.74 10.85
N SER A 212 -9.04 -2.50 11.92
CA SER A 212 -8.15 -2.05 13.00
C SER A 212 -6.71 -1.91 12.51
N GLN A 213 -6.26 -2.84 11.69
CA GLN A 213 -4.90 -2.81 11.17
C GLN A 213 -4.70 -1.70 10.14
N ILE A 214 -5.69 -1.46 9.26
CA ILE A 214 -5.67 -0.31 8.35
C ILE A 214 -5.69 1.02 9.13
N LEU A 215 -6.46 1.11 10.23
CA LEU A 215 -6.44 2.28 11.10
C LEU A 215 -5.04 2.50 11.69
N SER A 216 -4.44 1.46 12.29
CA SER A 216 -3.08 1.52 12.83
C SER A 216 -2.04 1.91 11.77
N PHE A 217 -2.15 1.38 10.55
CA PHE A 217 -1.30 1.78 9.41
C PHE A 217 -1.47 3.26 9.08
N ILE A 218 -2.71 3.76 8.98
CA ILE A 218 -2.99 5.16 8.68
C ILE A 218 -2.42 6.07 9.76
N GLU A 219 -2.62 5.74 11.04
CA GLU A 219 -2.11 6.52 12.18
C GLU A 219 -0.58 6.58 12.19
N GLN A 220 0.10 5.47 11.93
CA GLN A 220 1.57 5.41 11.86
C GLN A 220 2.14 6.08 10.60
N THR A 221 1.32 6.22 9.56
CA THR A 221 1.67 6.88 8.29
C THR A 221 0.98 8.23 8.11
N ASP A 222 0.45 8.84 9.18
CA ASP A 222 -0.25 10.13 9.13
C ASP A 222 0.76 11.28 9.06
N ASN A 223 1.53 11.27 7.99
CA ASN A 223 2.51 12.29 7.67
C ASN A 223 2.57 12.48 6.15
N THR A 224 3.18 13.58 5.71
CA THR A 224 3.23 13.95 4.29
C THR A 224 4.13 13.07 3.43
N LEU A 225 4.92 12.18 4.03
CA LEU A 225 5.87 11.30 3.34
C LEU A 225 5.30 9.89 3.11
N ASN A 226 4.59 9.37 4.08
CA ASN A 226 4.11 7.98 4.08
C ASN A 226 2.61 7.89 3.83
N ALA A 227 1.90 9.03 3.79
CA ALA A 227 0.50 9.04 3.40
C ALA A 227 0.31 8.45 2.00
N THR A 228 -0.57 7.45 1.94
CA THR A 228 -0.88 6.64 0.76
C THR A 228 -2.37 6.33 0.74
N LEU A 229 -2.99 6.44 -0.44
CA LEU A 229 -4.37 6.10 -0.74
C LEU A 229 -4.50 4.61 -1.04
N LEU A 230 -5.44 3.95 -0.35
CA LEU A 230 -5.74 2.54 -0.51
C LEU A 230 -7.07 2.35 -1.26
N TYR A 231 -7.13 1.32 -2.09
CA TYR A 231 -8.32 0.89 -2.80
C TYR A 231 -8.66 -0.52 -2.34
N VAL A 232 -9.85 -0.71 -1.77
CA VAL A 232 -10.26 -1.99 -1.21
C VAL A 232 -11.47 -2.50 -1.97
N THR A 233 -11.30 -3.64 -2.61
CA THR A 233 -12.34 -4.39 -3.30
C THR A 233 -12.87 -5.46 -2.37
N VAL A 234 -14.18 -5.50 -2.17
CA VAL A 234 -14.82 -6.47 -1.27
C VAL A 234 -15.64 -7.46 -2.09
N ASN A 235 -15.22 -8.72 -2.06
CA ASN A 235 -15.98 -9.86 -2.51
C ASN A 235 -16.76 -10.42 -1.31
N ILE A 236 -18.03 -10.80 -1.54
CA ILE A 236 -18.88 -11.36 -0.48
C ILE A 236 -19.43 -12.73 -0.83
N HIS A 237 -19.40 -13.59 0.18
CA HIS A 237 -19.72 -15.00 0.11
C HIS A 237 -20.59 -15.41 1.30
N ALA A 238 -21.35 -16.49 1.14
CA ALA A 238 -21.95 -17.20 2.26
C ALA A 238 -20.94 -18.20 2.82
N ALA A 239 -20.77 -18.26 4.15
CA ALA A 239 -19.90 -19.27 4.75
C ALA A 239 -20.49 -20.69 4.58
N ALA A 240 -19.64 -21.67 4.29
CA ALA A 240 -20.04 -23.08 4.27
C ALA A 240 -20.43 -23.57 5.68
N SER A 241 -21.28 -24.59 5.78
CA SER A 241 -21.62 -25.16 7.09
C SER A 241 -20.44 -25.93 7.68
N ASP A 242 -20.21 -25.76 8.98
CA ASP A 242 -19.32 -26.56 9.82
C ASP A 242 -19.52 -28.08 9.68
N LYS A 243 -20.76 -28.52 9.44
CA LYS A 243 -21.13 -29.94 9.23
C LYS A 243 -20.80 -30.45 7.84
N SER A 244 -20.60 -29.56 6.86
CA SER A 244 -20.33 -29.92 5.46
C SER A 244 -19.42 -28.87 4.80
N PRO A 245 -18.16 -28.74 5.28
CA PRO A 245 -17.26 -27.63 4.94
C PRO A 245 -16.84 -27.58 3.47
N LEU A 246 -16.98 -28.71 2.74
CA LEU A 246 -16.64 -28.82 1.32
C LEU A 246 -17.86 -28.69 0.39
N SER A 247 -19.06 -28.57 0.95
CA SER A 247 -20.28 -28.42 0.15
C SER A 247 -20.51 -26.96 -0.24
N SER A 248 -21.17 -26.72 -1.36
CA SER A 248 -21.56 -25.36 -1.75
C SER A 248 -22.44 -24.74 -0.66
N PRO A 249 -22.13 -23.50 -0.21
CA PRO A 249 -22.93 -22.81 0.78
C PRO A 249 -24.38 -22.66 0.33
N SER A 250 -25.31 -22.77 1.28
CA SER A 250 -26.72 -22.39 1.09
C SER A 250 -26.90 -20.89 1.35
N ALA A 251 -27.93 -20.29 0.74
CA ALA A 251 -28.27 -18.89 1.04
C ALA A 251 -28.61 -18.74 2.54
N PRO A 252 -27.96 -17.83 3.27
CA PRO A 252 -28.20 -17.64 4.70
C PRO A 252 -29.61 -17.08 4.93
N THR A 253 -30.29 -17.57 5.96
CA THR A 253 -31.61 -17.07 6.37
C THR A 253 -31.51 -15.74 7.10
N ASP A 254 -30.48 -15.61 7.94
CA ASP A 254 -30.19 -14.42 8.73
C ASP A 254 -29.10 -13.63 8.02
N LEU A 255 -29.52 -12.63 7.25
CA LEU A 255 -28.61 -11.72 6.57
C LEU A 255 -28.12 -10.61 7.52
N PRO A 256 -27.01 -9.94 7.20
CA PRO A 256 -26.54 -8.80 7.98
C PRO A 256 -27.62 -7.73 8.13
N VAL A 257 -27.77 -7.23 9.36
CA VAL A 257 -28.65 -6.10 9.70
C VAL A 257 -27.83 -4.81 9.81
N ALA A 258 -28.46 -3.67 10.08
CA ALA A 258 -27.81 -2.35 10.08
C ALA A 258 -26.50 -2.25 10.89
N SER A 259 -26.36 -2.95 12.02
CA SER A 259 -25.13 -2.96 12.82
C SER A 259 -23.98 -3.76 12.20
N ASN A 260 -24.28 -4.64 11.25
CA ASN A 260 -23.37 -5.62 10.64
C ASN A 260 -23.24 -5.42 9.12
N THR A 261 -23.78 -4.31 8.57
CA THR A 261 -23.49 -3.94 7.19
C THR A 261 -22.00 -3.64 7.04
N LEU A 262 -21.46 -3.85 5.85
CA LEU A 262 -20.05 -3.60 5.59
C LEU A 262 -19.72 -2.12 5.80
N SER A 263 -20.59 -1.20 5.37
CA SER A 263 -20.42 0.24 5.65
C SER A 263 -20.33 0.54 7.14
N SER A 264 -21.17 -0.06 7.98
CA SER A 264 -21.15 0.16 9.45
C SER A 264 -19.81 -0.25 10.06
N ILE A 265 -19.27 -1.40 9.67
CA ILE A 265 -18.00 -1.91 10.18
C ILE A 265 -16.82 -1.05 9.71
N PHE A 266 -16.79 -0.69 8.42
CA PHE A 266 -15.76 0.21 7.89
C PHE A 266 -15.84 1.60 8.51
N TYR A 267 -17.03 2.19 8.65
CA TYR A 267 -17.21 3.48 9.31
C TYR A 267 -16.75 3.48 10.77
N GLY A 268 -16.97 2.36 11.49
CA GLY A 268 -16.60 2.24 12.90
C GLY A 268 -15.14 2.63 13.17
N ASN A 269 -14.20 2.17 12.35
CA ASN A 269 -12.77 2.45 12.51
C ASN A 269 -12.22 3.48 11.51
N LEU A 270 -12.79 3.59 10.31
CA LEU A 270 -12.18 4.34 9.19
C LEU A 270 -13.00 5.56 8.73
N SER A 271 -14.06 5.95 9.44
CA SER A 271 -14.99 7.03 9.03
C SER A 271 -14.32 8.30 8.50
N ASN A 272 -13.31 8.81 9.21
CA ASN A 272 -12.61 10.04 8.83
C ASN A 272 -11.75 9.87 7.58
N TYR A 273 -11.37 8.65 7.24
CA TYR A 273 -10.42 8.31 6.20
C TYR A 273 -11.07 7.79 4.91
N LEU A 274 -12.38 7.51 4.91
CA LEU A 274 -13.09 7.04 3.72
C LEU A 274 -13.38 8.18 2.73
N TYR A 275 -13.03 7.98 1.46
CA TYR A 275 -13.53 8.75 0.31
C TYR A 275 -14.62 7.93 -0.41
N THR A 276 -15.86 8.42 -0.38
CA THR A 276 -17.05 7.62 -0.72
C THR A 276 -17.75 8.09 -2.01
N PRO A 277 -18.71 7.31 -2.55
CA PRO A 277 -19.57 7.76 -3.64
C PRO A 277 -20.25 9.10 -3.38
N ASN A 278 -20.68 9.36 -2.15
CA ASN A 278 -21.27 10.64 -1.76
C ASN A 278 -20.27 11.80 -1.82
N ASN A 279 -19.00 11.55 -1.45
CA ASN A 279 -17.95 12.57 -1.59
C ASN A 279 -17.71 12.90 -3.06
N LEU A 280 -17.57 11.88 -3.92
CA LEU A 280 -17.37 12.07 -5.35
C LEU A 280 -18.55 12.79 -6.00
N ALA A 281 -19.78 12.38 -5.71
CA ALA A 281 -20.98 13.02 -6.25
C ALA A 281 -21.08 14.50 -5.84
N SER A 282 -20.80 14.81 -4.58
CA SER A 282 -20.77 16.20 -4.09
C SER A 282 -19.64 17.00 -4.75
N ASP A 283 -18.46 16.39 -4.91
CA ASP A 283 -17.32 17.05 -5.55
C ASP A 283 -17.64 17.39 -7.01
N ARG A 284 -18.22 16.44 -7.75
CA ARG A 284 -18.61 16.56 -9.17
C ARG A 284 -19.74 17.56 -9.43
N ALA A 285 -20.70 17.64 -8.51
CA ALA A 285 -21.88 18.50 -8.65
C ALA A 285 -21.56 20.01 -8.56
N ASN A 286 -20.43 20.40 -7.95
CA ASN A 286 -20.02 21.79 -7.86
C ASN A 286 -18.50 21.95 -7.63
N LEU A 287 -17.75 22.07 -8.73
CA LEU A 287 -16.30 22.22 -8.72
C LEU A 287 -15.83 23.49 -8.00
N ASN A 288 -16.64 24.56 -8.02
CA ASN A 288 -16.33 25.83 -7.35
C ASN A 288 -16.30 25.69 -5.82
N THR A 289 -17.04 24.72 -5.27
CA THR A 289 -17.06 24.43 -3.83
C THR A 289 -16.21 23.22 -3.43
N SER A 290 -15.71 22.45 -4.40
CA SER A 290 -14.86 21.28 -4.19
C SER A 290 -13.42 21.53 -4.69
N TRP A 291 -13.07 21.04 -5.88
CA TRP A 291 -11.70 21.01 -6.40
C TRP A 291 -11.11 22.39 -6.64
N TYR A 292 -11.91 23.44 -6.84
CA TYR A 292 -11.38 24.79 -7.08
C TYR A 292 -11.18 25.60 -5.79
N THR A 293 -11.56 25.04 -4.63
CA THR A 293 -11.34 25.69 -3.32
C THR A 293 -9.94 25.46 -2.76
N VAL A 294 -9.20 24.48 -3.30
CA VAL A 294 -7.88 24.09 -2.81
C VAL A 294 -6.77 24.76 -3.62
N GLN A 295 -5.52 24.70 -3.11
CA GLN A 295 -4.35 25.18 -3.85
C GLN A 295 -4.19 24.43 -5.18
N THR A 296 -3.61 25.08 -6.19
CA THR A 296 -3.45 24.51 -7.54
C THR A 296 -2.71 23.17 -7.55
N LEU A 297 -1.75 22.98 -6.63
CA LEU A 297 -1.02 21.72 -6.45
C LEU A 297 -1.94 20.55 -6.06
N TYR A 298 -3.10 20.82 -5.46
CA TYR A 298 -4.07 19.82 -5.04
C TYR A 298 -5.26 19.67 -5.98
N ARG A 299 -5.22 20.34 -7.14
CA ARG A 299 -6.32 20.27 -8.12
C ARG A 299 -6.03 19.20 -9.17
N PRO A 300 -7.03 18.37 -9.55
CA PRO A 300 -6.91 17.48 -10.68
C PRO A 300 -6.65 18.27 -11.97
N LEU A 301 -5.74 17.73 -12.78
CA LEU A 301 -5.43 18.26 -14.10
C LEU A 301 -6.68 18.21 -14.99
N LYS A 302 -7.02 19.35 -15.61
CA LYS A 302 -8.24 19.50 -16.41
C LYS A 302 -8.25 18.66 -17.69
N ASP A 303 -7.09 18.22 -18.15
CA ASP A 303 -6.96 17.45 -19.39
C ASP A 303 -7.52 16.01 -19.26
N TYR A 304 -7.80 15.57 -18.03
CA TYR A 304 -8.30 14.22 -17.72
C TYR A 304 -9.82 14.15 -17.54
N TYR A 305 -10.55 15.26 -17.67
CA TYR A 305 -11.99 15.29 -17.46
C TYR A 305 -12.69 16.44 -18.15
N THR A 306 -13.98 16.26 -18.44
CA THR A 306 -14.80 17.31 -19.04
C THR A 306 -15.43 18.23 -18.00
N VAL A 307 -15.45 19.53 -18.28
CA VAL A 307 -16.14 20.52 -17.44
C VAL A 307 -17.29 21.12 -18.22
N THR A 308 -18.48 21.06 -17.63
CA THR A 308 -19.70 21.67 -18.14
C THR A 308 -20.23 22.69 -17.14
N LYS A 309 -21.08 23.62 -17.60
CA LYS A 309 -21.81 24.53 -16.71
C LYS A 309 -23.26 24.08 -16.62
N ASN A 310 -23.79 23.97 -15.41
CA ASN A 310 -25.21 23.70 -15.21
C ASN A 310 -26.07 24.96 -15.47
N GLU A 311 -27.39 24.84 -15.30
CA GLU A 311 -28.36 25.93 -15.51
C GLU A 311 -28.12 27.18 -14.64
N TYR A 312 -27.38 27.04 -13.54
CA TYR A 312 -27.01 28.13 -12.63
C TYR A 312 -25.59 28.68 -12.89
N GLY A 313 -24.92 28.24 -13.96
CA GLY A 313 -23.55 28.66 -14.32
C GLY A 313 -22.44 28.05 -13.46
N VAL A 314 -22.76 27.04 -12.66
CA VAL A 314 -21.82 26.31 -11.79
C VAL A 314 -21.05 25.27 -12.61
N ASP A 315 -19.74 25.21 -12.41
CA ASP A 315 -18.88 24.22 -13.07
C ASP A 315 -19.10 22.83 -12.46
N THR A 316 -19.39 21.86 -13.31
CA THR A 316 -19.69 20.46 -12.97
C THR A 316 -18.92 19.52 -13.89
N THR A 317 -18.74 18.27 -13.47
CA THR A 317 -18.13 17.22 -14.29
C THR A 317 -18.86 15.90 -14.05
N GLU A 318 -19.00 15.10 -15.11
CA GLU A 318 -19.61 13.76 -15.01
C GLU A 318 -18.56 12.68 -14.86
N ASP A 319 -17.43 12.84 -15.55
CA ASP A 319 -16.34 11.88 -15.72
C ASP A 319 -15.14 12.14 -14.80
N GLY A 320 -14.99 13.36 -14.26
CA GLY A 320 -13.79 13.74 -13.53
C GLY A 320 -13.58 13.04 -12.20
N TRP A 321 -12.34 12.76 -11.85
CA TRP A 321 -11.95 12.25 -10.54
C TRP A 321 -11.01 13.22 -9.82
N PRO A 322 -11.02 13.25 -8.48
CA PRO A 322 -10.06 14.05 -7.73
C PRO A 322 -8.63 13.54 -7.98
N ALA A 323 -7.67 14.43 -7.78
CA ALA A 323 -6.26 14.04 -7.77
C ALA A 323 -5.87 13.33 -6.47
N MET A 324 -4.80 12.54 -6.49
CA MET A 324 -4.28 11.87 -5.29
C MET A 324 -4.07 12.87 -4.14
N SER A 325 -3.42 14.00 -4.41
CA SER A 325 -3.18 15.04 -3.40
C SER A 325 -4.44 15.75 -2.89
N TYR A 326 -5.51 15.79 -3.67
CA TYR A 326 -6.80 16.31 -3.19
C TYR A 326 -7.34 15.39 -2.09
N VAL A 327 -7.37 14.09 -2.37
CA VAL A 327 -7.93 13.07 -1.48
C VAL A 327 -7.06 12.93 -0.23
N GLU A 328 -5.76 12.73 -0.40
CA GLU A 328 -4.83 12.46 0.69
C GLU A 328 -4.51 13.71 1.53
N PHE A 329 -4.14 14.83 0.91
CA PHE A 329 -3.59 15.97 1.64
C PHE A 329 -4.62 17.05 1.93
N SER A 330 -5.53 17.32 0.99
CA SER A 330 -6.55 18.35 1.22
C SER A 330 -7.76 17.84 1.99
N ARG A 331 -8.12 16.56 1.85
CA ARG A 331 -9.30 15.95 2.49
C ARG A 331 -8.95 14.93 3.57
N SER A 332 -7.66 14.59 3.74
CA SER A 332 -7.19 13.59 4.72
C SER A 332 -7.90 12.23 4.58
N LYS A 333 -8.31 11.89 3.36
CA LYS A 333 -8.91 10.60 3.03
C LYS A 333 -7.82 9.66 2.53
N ARG A 334 -7.93 8.39 2.90
CA ARG A 334 -6.90 7.37 2.74
C ARG A 334 -7.43 6.04 2.20
N VAL A 335 -8.76 5.85 2.11
CA VAL A 335 -9.35 4.58 1.69
C VAL A 335 -10.57 4.80 0.77
N LEU A 336 -10.61 4.09 -0.35
CA LEU A 336 -11.80 3.90 -1.19
C LEU A 336 -12.27 2.45 -1.08
N LEU A 337 -13.58 2.23 -1.06
CA LEU A 337 -14.18 0.89 -1.01
C LEU A 337 -14.99 0.64 -2.27
N GLY A 338 -14.87 -0.53 -2.88
CA GLY A 338 -15.67 -0.93 -4.04
C GLY A 338 -16.15 -2.37 -3.94
N TRP A 339 -17.28 -2.66 -4.58
CA TRP A 339 -17.77 -4.02 -4.71
C TRP A 339 -16.97 -4.79 -5.76
N GLY A 340 -16.57 -6.01 -5.42
CA GLY A 340 -16.08 -6.99 -6.38
C GLY A 340 -17.15 -8.02 -6.71
N ARG A 341 -16.82 -9.30 -6.59
CA ARG A 341 -17.70 -10.43 -6.81
C ARG A 341 -18.67 -10.63 -5.65
N VAL A 342 -19.94 -10.81 -5.99
CA VAL A 342 -21.00 -11.21 -5.06
C VAL A 342 -21.45 -12.62 -5.43
N ASP A 343 -21.35 -13.56 -4.50
CA ASP A 343 -21.87 -14.90 -4.75
C ASP A 343 -23.40 -14.92 -4.82
N PRO A 344 -24.01 -15.79 -5.64
CA PRO A 344 -25.46 -15.88 -5.78
C PRO A 344 -26.21 -16.09 -4.46
N GLN A 345 -25.60 -16.75 -3.49
CA GLN A 345 -26.16 -16.97 -2.15
C GLN A 345 -26.36 -15.68 -1.35
N MET A 346 -25.64 -14.60 -1.71
CA MET A 346 -25.68 -13.30 -1.06
C MET A 346 -26.47 -12.26 -1.88
N ASP A 347 -27.23 -12.68 -2.89
CA ASP A 347 -28.04 -11.83 -3.76
C ASP A 347 -29.08 -10.98 -3.00
N ARG A 348 -29.55 -11.48 -1.85
CA ARG A 348 -30.51 -10.83 -0.97
C ARG A 348 -29.90 -9.86 0.05
N TYR A 349 -28.58 -9.71 0.06
CA TYR A 349 -27.92 -8.69 0.88
C TYR A 349 -28.43 -7.29 0.51
N ASP A 350 -28.62 -6.42 1.51
CA ASP A 350 -29.10 -5.05 1.27
C ASP A 350 -27.94 -4.13 0.84
N PHE A 351 -27.61 -4.16 -0.45
CA PHE A 351 -26.60 -3.28 -1.04
C PHE A 351 -26.97 -1.79 -0.94
N SER A 352 -28.25 -1.45 -0.77
CA SER A 352 -28.68 -0.05 -0.68
C SER A 352 -28.23 0.60 0.63
N ALA A 353 -28.08 -0.19 1.69
CA ALA A 353 -27.53 0.26 2.97
C ALA A 353 -26.06 0.72 2.87
N ASP A 354 -25.30 0.18 1.92
CA ASP A 354 -23.87 0.50 1.73
C ASP A 354 -23.59 1.47 0.58
N ALA A 355 -24.59 1.79 -0.25
CA ALA A 355 -24.42 2.53 -1.50
C ALA A 355 -23.83 3.95 -1.33
N GLY A 356 -23.97 4.55 -0.13
CA GLY A 356 -23.36 5.84 0.19
C GLY A 356 -21.86 5.78 0.52
N THR A 357 -21.30 4.58 0.65
CA THR A 357 -19.97 4.33 1.20
C THR A 357 -19.11 3.46 0.29
N ILE A 358 -19.69 2.41 -0.29
CA ILE A 358 -19.00 1.45 -1.14
C ILE A 358 -19.41 1.70 -2.60
N PHE A 359 -18.41 1.93 -3.46
CA PHE A 359 -18.61 2.13 -4.88
C PHE A 359 -19.20 0.88 -5.55
N PRO A 360 -20.11 1.03 -6.55
CA PRO A 360 -20.64 -0.09 -7.31
C PRO A 360 -19.55 -0.94 -7.98
N SER A 361 -19.89 -2.19 -8.30
CA SER A 361 -18.99 -3.08 -9.04
C SER A 361 -18.61 -2.45 -10.38
N GLY A 362 -17.32 -2.51 -10.73
CA GLY A 362 -16.78 -1.91 -11.95
C GLY A 362 -16.55 -0.38 -11.89
N TYR A 363 -16.80 0.28 -10.76
CA TYR A 363 -16.73 1.76 -10.70
C TYR A 363 -15.33 2.30 -10.33
N ILE A 364 -14.56 1.53 -9.56
CA ILE A 364 -13.17 1.86 -9.18
C ILE A 364 -12.16 0.79 -9.66
N GLN A 365 -12.61 -0.08 -10.56
CA GLN A 365 -11.85 -1.18 -11.15
C GLN A 365 -12.40 -1.46 -12.55
N ASP A 366 -11.53 -1.55 -13.53
CA ASP A 366 -11.85 -1.97 -14.89
C ASP A 366 -10.88 -3.09 -15.29
N ILE A 367 -11.28 -4.34 -15.00
CA ILE A 367 -10.46 -5.52 -15.28
C ILE A 367 -10.46 -5.75 -16.79
N GLN A 368 -9.30 -5.56 -17.41
CA GLN A 368 -9.12 -5.75 -18.84
C GLN A 368 -9.15 -7.24 -19.20
N THR A 369 -9.80 -7.56 -20.32
CA THR A 369 -10.02 -8.96 -20.76
C THR A 369 -9.32 -9.31 -22.07
N ASP A 370 -8.74 -8.32 -22.75
CA ASP A 370 -8.09 -8.40 -24.06
C ASP A 370 -6.57 -8.13 -24.00
N VAL A 371 -6.01 -8.10 -22.79
CA VAL A 371 -4.57 -8.03 -22.54
C VAL A 371 -3.95 -9.40 -22.80
N VAL A 372 -3.06 -9.48 -23.79
CA VAL A 372 -2.37 -10.72 -24.17
C VAL A 372 -0.87 -10.51 -24.08
N SER A 373 -0.19 -11.41 -23.39
CA SER A 373 1.27 -11.41 -23.24
C SER A 373 1.92 -12.63 -23.88
N ASP A 374 3.20 -12.49 -24.22
CA ASP A 374 4.08 -13.60 -24.59
C ASP A 374 4.74 -14.25 -23.37
N ASP A 375 5.41 -15.39 -23.59
CA ASP A 375 6.09 -16.17 -22.53
C ASP A 375 7.23 -15.41 -21.82
N SER A 376 7.70 -14.29 -22.39
CA SER A 376 8.75 -13.45 -21.80
C SER A 376 8.21 -12.30 -20.95
N GLY A 377 6.89 -12.11 -20.95
CA GLY A 377 6.19 -11.02 -20.29
C GLY A 377 6.00 -9.78 -21.17
N GLY A 378 6.23 -9.86 -22.48
CA GLY A 378 5.94 -8.78 -23.42
C GLY A 378 4.45 -8.69 -23.72
N LEU A 379 3.87 -7.49 -23.71
CA LEU A 379 2.47 -7.27 -24.11
C LEU A 379 2.35 -7.23 -25.64
N THR A 380 1.41 -8.00 -26.17
CA THR A 380 1.14 -8.13 -27.61
C THR A 380 -0.20 -7.50 -28.04
N SER A 381 -1.14 -7.35 -27.11
CA SER A 381 -2.41 -6.64 -27.30
C SER A 381 -2.96 -6.08 -25.99
N GLY A 382 -3.99 -5.24 -26.09
CA GLY A 382 -4.67 -4.64 -24.93
C GLY A 382 -3.95 -3.42 -24.35
N CYS A 383 -2.99 -2.86 -25.11
CA CYS A 383 -2.17 -1.78 -24.60
C CYS A 383 -2.68 -0.37 -24.89
N PHE A 384 -2.89 0.42 -23.82
CA PHE A 384 -3.40 1.79 -23.91
C PHE A 384 -2.33 2.77 -24.40
N MET A 385 -1.09 2.59 -23.98
CA MET A 385 0.03 3.47 -24.35
C MET A 385 0.93 2.77 -25.36
N GLN A 386 0.88 3.23 -26.62
CA GLN A 386 1.68 2.70 -27.74
C GLN A 386 2.57 3.80 -28.33
N ASP A 387 3.63 3.40 -29.04
CA ASP A 387 4.61 4.33 -29.64
C ASP A 387 3.99 5.34 -30.63
N ASP A 388 2.82 5.03 -31.21
CA ASP A 388 2.05 5.87 -32.14
C ASP A 388 0.84 6.56 -31.49
N THR A 389 0.76 6.56 -30.15
CA THR A 389 -0.32 7.24 -29.42
C THR A 389 -0.11 8.75 -29.45
N ASP A 390 -0.54 9.38 -30.55
CA ASP A 390 -0.39 10.82 -30.78
C ASP A 390 -1.36 11.67 -29.94
N ASP A 391 -2.43 11.08 -29.42
CA ASP A 391 -3.48 11.79 -28.69
C ASP A 391 -3.90 11.03 -27.42
N LEU A 392 -3.16 11.27 -26.33
CA LEU A 392 -3.43 10.68 -25.01
C LEU A 392 -4.87 10.91 -24.53
N SER A 393 -5.55 11.98 -24.99
CA SER A 393 -6.93 12.27 -24.59
C SER A 393 -7.96 11.29 -25.17
N LYS A 394 -7.58 10.54 -26.22
CA LYS A 394 -8.41 9.49 -26.81
C LYS A 394 -8.21 8.12 -26.17
N THR A 395 -7.14 7.97 -25.39
CA THR A 395 -6.82 6.74 -24.67
C THR A 395 -7.41 6.79 -23.27
N ASN A 396 -8.37 5.92 -22.98
CA ASN A 396 -9.01 5.88 -21.67
C ASN A 396 -8.53 4.67 -20.86
N SER A 397 -7.44 4.84 -20.10
CA SER A 397 -6.95 3.83 -19.15
C SER A 397 -7.53 3.99 -17.73
N SER A 398 -8.67 4.68 -17.60
CA SER A 398 -9.31 4.92 -16.30
C SER A 398 -9.66 3.61 -15.60
N TRP A 399 -9.10 3.41 -14.41
CA TRP A 399 -9.27 2.24 -13.55
C TRP A 399 -8.79 0.92 -14.16
N ALA A 400 -8.02 0.98 -15.25
CA ALA A 400 -7.58 -0.21 -15.96
C ALA A 400 -6.67 -1.08 -15.08
N ILE A 401 -7.07 -2.33 -14.95
CA ILE A 401 -6.38 -3.36 -14.15
C ILE A 401 -6.18 -4.57 -15.05
N ASP A 402 -5.01 -5.19 -14.94
CA ASP A 402 -4.75 -6.49 -15.54
C ASP A 402 -4.40 -7.54 -14.50
N THR A 403 -4.76 -8.77 -14.83
CA THR A 403 -4.52 -9.95 -13.98
C THR A 403 -3.74 -10.97 -14.80
N PHE A 404 -2.81 -11.67 -14.16
CA PHE A 404 -1.93 -12.60 -14.85
C PHE A 404 -1.90 -13.95 -14.15
N ASN A 405 -1.93 -15.01 -14.96
CA ASN A 405 -1.70 -16.36 -14.47
C ASN A 405 -0.28 -16.76 -14.84
N TYR A 406 0.58 -16.87 -13.83
CA TYR A 406 1.95 -17.35 -14.01
C TYR A 406 2.20 -18.59 -13.14
N PRO A 407 3.01 -19.58 -13.59
CA PRO A 407 3.36 -20.72 -12.76
C PRO A 407 4.13 -20.27 -11.51
N THR A 408 3.64 -20.60 -10.32
CA THR A 408 4.28 -20.18 -9.06
C THR A 408 4.75 -21.35 -8.18
N THR A 409 5.12 -22.47 -8.81
CA THR A 409 5.84 -23.54 -8.09
C THR A 409 7.09 -22.98 -7.40
N LEU A 410 7.54 -23.59 -6.31
CA LEU A 410 8.72 -23.16 -5.52
C LEU A 410 9.98 -22.81 -6.35
N SER A 411 10.17 -23.44 -7.51
CA SER A 411 11.32 -23.23 -8.40
C SER A 411 10.97 -22.47 -9.70
N ALA A 412 9.80 -21.84 -9.77
CA ALA A 412 9.40 -21.12 -10.96
C ALA A 412 10.26 -19.88 -11.17
N ASN A 413 10.64 -19.63 -12.42
CA ASN A 413 11.31 -18.39 -12.77
C ASN A 413 10.29 -17.25 -12.80
N ILE A 414 10.33 -16.34 -11.81
CA ILE A 414 9.40 -15.20 -11.71
C ILE A 414 9.72 -14.07 -12.71
N THR A 415 10.87 -14.08 -13.40
CA THR A 415 11.29 -12.99 -14.29
C THR A 415 10.25 -12.61 -15.35
N PRO A 416 9.57 -13.53 -16.05
CA PRO A 416 8.54 -13.14 -17.02
C PRO A 416 7.34 -12.45 -16.38
N LEU A 417 6.96 -12.83 -15.15
CA LEU A 417 5.92 -12.11 -14.40
C LEU A 417 6.39 -10.68 -14.08
N LEU A 418 7.64 -10.50 -13.64
CA LEU A 418 8.17 -9.16 -13.35
C LEU A 418 8.26 -8.28 -14.61
N ASN A 419 8.70 -8.86 -15.74
CA ASN A 419 8.71 -8.18 -17.03
C ASN A 419 7.29 -7.78 -17.44
N LEU A 420 6.32 -8.68 -17.28
CA LEU A 420 4.92 -8.42 -17.54
C LEU A 420 4.39 -7.28 -16.68
N THR A 421 4.66 -7.29 -15.38
CA THR A 421 4.32 -6.19 -14.46
C THR A 421 4.88 -4.86 -14.94
N THR A 422 6.15 -4.82 -15.36
CA THR A 422 6.78 -3.60 -15.91
C THR A 422 6.12 -3.14 -17.21
N ASN A 423 5.85 -4.06 -18.13
CA ASN A 423 5.19 -3.74 -19.40
C ASN A 423 3.77 -3.25 -19.20
N SER A 424 3.05 -3.82 -18.23
CA SER A 424 1.67 -3.46 -17.89
C SER A 424 1.57 -2.04 -17.36
N VAL A 425 2.48 -1.67 -16.47
CA VAL A 425 2.55 -0.31 -15.97
C VAL A 425 2.93 0.69 -17.07
N ASN A 426 3.93 0.37 -17.90
CA ASN A 426 4.28 1.21 -19.07
C ASN A 426 3.08 1.41 -20.01
N CYS A 427 2.19 0.43 -20.01
CA CYS A 427 1.03 0.34 -20.84
C CYS A 427 -0.22 1.03 -20.24
N GLY A 428 -0.10 1.63 -19.05
CA GLY A 428 -1.20 2.31 -18.36
C GLY A 428 -2.14 1.39 -17.58
N LEU A 429 -1.71 0.15 -17.31
CA LEU A 429 -2.48 -0.87 -16.58
C LEU A 429 -1.96 -0.99 -15.15
N SER A 430 -2.87 -1.11 -14.18
CA SER A 430 -2.53 -1.44 -12.79
C SER A 430 -2.38 -2.96 -12.63
N PRO A 431 -1.17 -3.48 -12.34
CA PRO A 431 -0.94 -4.91 -12.21
C PRO A 431 -1.56 -5.46 -10.94
N PHE A 432 -2.31 -6.56 -11.08
CA PHE A 432 -3.01 -7.19 -9.98
C PHE A 432 -2.59 -8.64 -9.78
N LEU A 433 -2.05 -8.93 -8.58
CA LEU A 433 -1.56 -10.23 -8.18
C LEU A 433 -2.67 -11.08 -7.55
N ASN A 434 -3.17 -12.07 -8.30
CA ASN A 434 -4.19 -13.03 -7.86
C ASN A 434 -3.62 -14.45 -7.63
N ILE A 435 -2.29 -14.58 -7.54
CA ILE A 435 -1.59 -15.85 -7.35
C ILE A 435 -0.57 -15.73 -6.21
N THR A 436 -0.36 -16.83 -5.49
CA THR A 436 0.67 -16.94 -4.45
C THR A 436 2.04 -17.05 -5.09
N LEU A 437 2.99 -16.18 -4.71
CA LEU A 437 4.34 -16.18 -5.30
C LEU A 437 5.24 -17.22 -4.63
N LEU A 438 5.86 -18.08 -5.45
CA LEU A 438 6.82 -19.12 -5.02
C LEU A 438 6.32 -20.01 -3.86
N ASN A 439 5.00 -20.23 -3.78
CA ASN A 439 4.34 -20.98 -2.71
C ASN A 439 4.61 -20.44 -1.28
N ALA A 440 4.88 -19.14 -1.15
CA ALA A 440 5.09 -18.45 0.12
C ALA A 440 4.08 -17.31 0.30
N THR A 441 3.59 -17.11 1.52
CA THR A 441 2.81 -15.92 1.85
C THR A 441 3.73 -14.70 1.93
N ALA A 442 3.16 -13.49 1.89
CA ALA A 442 3.94 -12.28 2.14
C ALA A 442 4.47 -12.19 3.59
N HIS A 443 3.94 -13.00 4.51
CA HIS A 443 4.51 -13.22 5.84
C HIS A 443 5.70 -14.19 5.80
N ASP A 444 5.56 -15.36 5.17
CA ASP A 444 6.63 -16.37 5.15
C ASP A 444 7.88 -15.89 4.37
N ASP A 445 7.68 -15.25 3.22
CA ASP A 445 8.73 -14.65 2.40
C ASP A 445 8.21 -13.41 1.64
N PRO A 446 8.49 -12.18 2.13
CA PRO A 446 8.07 -10.95 1.47
C PRO A 446 8.86 -10.62 0.20
N THR A 447 10.00 -11.28 -0.06
CA THR A 447 10.93 -10.92 -1.15
C THR A 447 10.31 -10.96 -2.56
N PRO A 448 9.54 -12.00 -2.95
CA PRO A 448 8.91 -12.04 -4.26
C PRO A 448 7.87 -10.94 -4.45
N TYR A 449 7.14 -10.60 -3.38
CA TYR A 449 6.16 -9.51 -3.37
C TYR A 449 6.86 -8.14 -3.50
N GLN A 450 8.03 -7.97 -2.88
CA GLN A 450 8.86 -6.77 -3.05
C GLN A 450 9.35 -6.62 -4.50
N ASN A 451 9.82 -7.70 -5.12
CA ASN A 451 10.24 -7.65 -6.52
C ASN A 451 9.08 -7.29 -7.46
N PHE A 452 7.87 -7.76 -7.14
CA PHE A 452 6.66 -7.39 -7.85
C PHE A 452 6.37 -5.89 -7.74
N THR A 453 6.39 -5.30 -6.53
CA THR A 453 6.16 -3.86 -6.36
C THR A 453 7.27 -3.00 -6.96
N TYR A 454 8.53 -3.46 -6.97
CA TYR A 454 9.61 -2.76 -7.67
C TYR A 454 9.38 -2.73 -9.19
N SER A 455 8.76 -3.77 -9.73
CA SER A 455 8.47 -3.88 -11.16
C SER A 455 7.32 -2.96 -11.58
N THR A 456 6.59 -2.35 -10.63
CA THR A 456 5.54 -1.35 -10.92
C THR A 456 6.04 0.08 -10.99
N VAL A 457 7.34 0.33 -10.82
CA VAL A 457 7.93 1.66 -10.98
C VAL A 457 7.79 2.08 -12.44
N TRP A 458 7.13 3.20 -12.69
CA TRP A 458 6.99 3.79 -14.04
C TRP A 458 7.94 4.96 -14.28
N SER A 459 8.43 5.57 -13.21
CA SER A 459 9.22 6.80 -13.27
C SER A 459 10.68 6.55 -13.67
N TRP A 460 11.43 5.78 -12.86
CA TRP A 460 12.87 5.60 -13.02
C TRP A 460 13.25 4.39 -13.87
N ALA A 461 14.41 4.48 -14.53
CA ALA A 461 15.02 3.33 -15.20
C ALA A 461 15.65 2.37 -14.17
N ALA A 462 15.93 1.14 -14.61
CA ALA A 462 16.55 0.14 -13.76
C ALA A 462 17.88 0.64 -13.18
N ASN A 463 18.05 0.51 -11.86
CA ASN A 463 19.20 1.00 -11.08
C ASN A 463 19.32 2.54 -10.98
N GLU A 464 18.26 3.29 -11.27
CA GLU A 464 18.18 4.74 -11.06
C GLU A 464 17.24 5.08 -9.88
N PRO A 465 17.38 6.26 -9.24
CA PRO A 465 18.42 7.27 -9.45
C PRO A 465 19.81 6.87 -8.94
N ARG A 466 20.83 6.85 -9.80
CA ARG A 466 22.20 6.53 -9.37
C ARG A 466 22.76 7.61 -8.46
N ASN A 467 23.37 7.15 -7.36
CA ASN A 467 24.13 8.03 -6.49
C ASN A 467 25.51 8.33 -7.10
N TYR A 468 25.70 9.54 -7.62
CA TYR A 468 27.03 10.02 -7.98
C TYR A 468 27.80 10.43 -6.71
N THR A 469 28.87 9.74 -6.40
CA THR A 469 29.89 10.22 -5.45
C THR A 469 31.15 10.51 -6.25
N SER A 470 31.43 11.77 -6.58
CA SER A 470 32.74 12.12 -7.13
C SER A 470 33.73 12.24 -5.96
N SER A 471 34.86 11.56 -6.08
CA SER A 471 36.01 11.68 -5.18
C SER A 471 36.77 13.00 -5.32
N ASP A 472 36.48 13.78 -6.37
CA ASP A 472 37.06 15.09 -6.61
C ASP A 472 35.99 16.18 -6.45
N ALA A 473 35.85 16.66 -5.22
CA ALA A 473 35.01 17.80 -4.85
C ALA A 473 35.70 19.15 -5.15
N SER A 474 36.32 19.29 -6.33
CA SER A 474 37.08 20.51 -6.70
C SER A 474 36.68 21.13 -8.04
N THR A 475 35.60 20.67 -8.67
CA THR A 475 34.94 21.40 -9.75
C THR A 475 33.44 21.41 -9.47
N GLU A 476 32.86 22.60 -9.49
CA GLU A 476 31.43 22.95 -9.51
C GLU A 476 30.48 21.74 -9.45
N SER A 477 29.74 21.64 -8.34
CA SER A 477 28.67 20.67 -8.09
C SER A 477 27.95 20.25 -9.37
N LEU A 478 28.16 19.00 -9.82
CA LEU A 478 27.43 18.39 -10.92
C LEU A 478 25.94 18.67 -10.73
N PHE A 479 25.35 19.49 -11.61
CA PHE A 479 23.92 19.76 -11.58
C PHE A 479 23.23 18.45 -11.97
N ARG A 480 22.56 17.77 -11.03
CA ARG A 480 21.91 16.48 -11.29
C ARG A 480 20.43 16.68 -11.53
N CYS A 481 19.95 16.28 -12.70
CA CYS A 481 18.53 16.27 -13.03
C CYS A 481 18.10 14.88 -13.50
N ALA A 482 16.81 14.61 -13.34
CA ALA A 482 16.15 13.51 -14.01
C ALA A 482 15.92 13.93 -15.48
N THR A 483 16.29 13.06 -16.42
CA THR A 483 15.93 13.20 -17.83
C THR A 483 15.21 11.93 -18.29
N ALA A 484 14.15 12.09 -19.07
CA ALA A 484 13.55 10.97 -19.78
C ALA A 484 14.54 10.46 -20.83
N ASN A 485 14.58 9.14 -21.02
CA ASN A 485 15.40 8.49 -22.03
C ASN A 485 14.50 7.65 -22.96
N ASN A 486 14.42 8.05 -24.22
CA ASN A 486 13.58 7.37 -25.23
C ASN A 486 14.03 5.91 -25.48
N ASP A 487 15.33 5.63 -25.42
CA ASP A 487 15.85 4.26 -25.58
C ASP A 487 15.44 3.34 -24.41
N LEU A 488 14.96 3.92 -23.31
CA LEU A 488 14.48 3.23 -22.12
C LEU A 488 12.97 3.46 -21.92
N SER A 489 12.21 3.57 -23.02
CA SER A 489 10.76 3.77 -23.00
C SER A 489 10.33 5.01 -22.21
N GLY A 490 11.12 6.09 -22.29
CA GLY A 490 10.86 7.34 -21.59
C GLY A 490 11.21 7.34 -20.10
N ARG A 491 11.74 6.22 -19.56
CA ARG A 491 12.14 6.13 -18.16
C ARG A 491 13.26 7.10 -17.81
N TRP A 492 13.27 7.51 -16.56
CA TRP A 492 14.20 8.53 -16.11
C TRP A 492 15.56 7.99 -15.73
N VAL A 493 16.57 8.74 -16.12
CA VAL A 493 17.96 8.53 -15.72
C VAL A 493 18.52 9.81 -15.10
N VAL A 494 19.50 9.67 -14.22
CA VAL A 494 20.22 10.82 -13.69
C VAL A 494 21.23 11.33 -14.72
N ALA A 495 21.12 12.60 -15.11
CA ALA A 495 22.03 13.29 -16.01
C ALA A 495 22.72 14.51 -15.37
N ASP A 496 23.87 14.89 -15.93
CA ASP A 496 24.58 16.12 -15.60
C ASP A 496 24.06 17.29 -16.45
N CYS A 497 23.20 18.12 -15.87
CA CYS A 497 22.60 19.29 -16.53
C CYS A 497 23.58 20.46 -16.69
N SER A 498 24.81 20.35 -16.19
CA SER A 498 25.86 21.36 -16.37
C SER A 498 26.55 21.26 -17.72
N GLN A 499 26.70 20.03 -18.23
CA GLN A 499 27.51 19.75 -19.42
C GLN A 499 26.77 19.90 -20.74
N ASN A 500 25.47 20.11 -20.71
CA ASN A 500 24.67 20.20 -21.92
C ASN A 500 24.06 21.61 -22.00
N THR A 501 24.64 22.43 -22.88
CA THR A 501 24.15 23.78 -23.21
C THR A 501 22.79 23.73 -23.92
N THR A 502 22.36 22.56 -24.40
CA THR A 502 21.08 22.31 -25.08
C THR A 502 19.88 22.23 -24.12
N PRO A 503 19.87 21.48 -22.99
CA PRO A 503 18.77 21.50 -22.02
C PRO A 503 18.47 22.89 -21.47
N ARG A 504 19.50 23.67 -21.09
CA ARG A 504 19.33 25.03 -20.54
C ARG A 504 18.88 26.05 -21.59
N ALA A 505 19.30 25.90 -22.84
CA ALA A 505 18.83 26.72 -23.96
C ALA A 505 17.40 26.33 -24.40
N ALA A 506 17.07 25.05 -24.45
CA ALA A 506 15.72 24.54 -24.71
C ALA A 506 14.71 24.89 -23.59
N LEU A 507 15.17 24.94 -22.33
CA LEU A 507 14.41 25.49 -21.19
C LEU A 507 14.01 26.95 -21.38
N ARG A 508 14.83 27.72 -22.11
CA ARG A 508 14.62 29.15 -22.36
C ARG A 508 13.80 29.40 -23.63
N ASP A 509 13.88 28.51 -24.61
CA ASP A 509 13.24 28.66 -25.91
C ASP A 509 11.88 27.95 -26.06
N SER A 510 11.57 26.91 -25.27
CA SER A 510 10.51 25.97 -25.67
C SER A 510 9.07 26.41 -25.44
N HIS A 511 8.74 27.34 -24.54
CA HIS A 511 7.33 27.64 -24.16
C HIS A 511 6.36 26.43 -24.24
N ARG A 512 6.84 25.26 -23.78
CA ARG A 512 6.21 23.92 -23.80
C ARG A 512 5.85 23.36 -25.19
N ASP A 513 6.91 22.91 -25.88
CA ASP A 513 7.06 21.79 -26.82
C ASP A 513 6.35 21.83 -28.19
N TRP A 514 7.06 21.51 -29.29
CA TRP A 514 6.43 21.21 -30.59
C TRP A 514 7.32 20.56 -31.68
N ASP A 515 8.57 20.11 -31.44
CA ASP A 515 9.51 19.72 -32.53
C ASP A 515 10.18 18.33 -32.45
N GLY A 516 9.76 17.45 -31.52
CA GLY A 516 9.94 16.00 -31.68
C GLY A 516 11.19 15.36 -31.06
N HIS A 517 11.77 15.91 -29.98
CA HIS A 517 12.93 15.30 -29.30
C HIS A 517 12.87 15.20 -27.77
N GLY A 518 11.67 15.15 -27.18
CA GLY A 518 11.46 14.63 -25.82
C GLY A 518 11.00 15.65 -24.76
N ALA A 519 10.20 15.15 -23.81
CA ALA A 519 9.69 15.90 -22.68
C ALA A 519 10.70 15.91 -21.51
N TRP A 520 10.93 17.08 -20.91
CA TRP A 520 11.81 17.24 -19.75
C TRP A 520 10.98 17.39 -18.49
N VAL A 521 11.36 16.69 -17.42
CA VAL A 521 10.77 16.90 -16.09
C VAL A 521 11.83 17.44 -15.14
N ASP A 522 11.65 18.70 -14.74
CA ASP A 522 12.63 19.45 -13.95
C ASP A 522 12.61 18.99 -12.48
N PHE A 523 13.38 17.94 -12.19
CA PHE A 523 13.69 17.51 -10.83
C PHE A 523 15.10 17.90 -10.44
N ASN A 524 15.23 18.81 -9.49
CA ASN A 524 16.53 19.21 -8.94
C ASN A 524 16.39 19.44 -7.43
N SER A 525 17.29 18.87 -6.63
CA SER A 525 17.57 19.39 -5.28
C SER A 525 19.08 19.53 -5.12
N LEU A 526 19.56 20.77 -5.10
CA LEU A 526 20.97 21.06 -4.82
C LEU A 526 21.31 20.85 -3.33
N ASP A 527 20.31 20.98 -2.47
CA ASP A 527 20.50 21.08 -1.02
C ASP A 527 20.55 19.72 -0.31
N TYR A 528 19.89 18.67 -0.85
CA TYR A 528 19.77 17.36 -0.19
C TYR A 528 20.04 16.19 -1.14
N LYS A 529 21.00 15.33 -0.75
CA LYS A 529 21.31 14.09 -1.45
C LYS A 529 20.08 13.17 -1.48
N SER A 530 19.73 12.65 -2.66
CA SER A 530 18.59 11.75 -2.88
C SER A 530 17.20 12.39 -2.69
N CYS A 531 17.09 13.73 -2.72
CA CYS A 531 15.82 14.43 -2.80
C CYS A 531 15.58 14.91 -4.24
N TRP A 532 14.49 14.47 -4.87
CA TRP A 532 14.13 14.88 -6.23
C TRP A 532 12.82 15.63 -6.18
N VAL A 533 12.84 16.93 -6.46
CA VAL A 533 11.67 17.80 -6.34
C VAL A 533 11.45 18.63 -7.59
N THR A 534 10.18 18.86 -7.94
CA THR A 534 9.81 19.74 -9.05
C THR A 534 10.11 21.19 -8.69
N GLY A 535 10.64 21.99 -9.64
CA GLY A 535 10.77 23.44 -9.48
C GLY A 535 12.17 24.03 -9.71
N GLY A 536 13.11 23.25 -10.25
CA GLY A 536 14.41 23.76 -10.68
C GLY A 536 15.49 23.73 -9.60
N PRO A 537 16.71 24.17 -9.94
CA PRO A 537 17.88 24.08 -9.06
C PRO A 537 17.75 24.83 -7.73
N ASN A 538 16.85 25.82 -7.65
CA ASN A 538 16.59 26.57 -6.43
C ASN A 538 15.41 26.02 -5.62
N ALA A 539 14.83 24.88 -6.02
CA ALA A 539 13.75 24.25 -5.29
C ALA A 539 14.28 23.64 -3.98
N THR A 540 13.72 24.10 -2.86
CA THR A 540 14.02 23.54 -1.55
C THR A 540 13.41 22.16 -1.43
N CYS A 541 14.21 21.17 -0.99
CA CYS A 541 13.68 19.86 -0.65
C CYS A 541 12.59 20.00 0.43
N PRO A 542 11.31 19.62 0.18
CA PRO A 542 10.25 19.73 1.17
C PRO A 542 10.49 18.76 2.33
N TYR A 543 11.34 17.76 2.10
CA TYR A 543 11.73 16.74 3.07
C TYR A 543 13.01 17.11 3.83
N SER A 544 13.59 18.29 3.62
CA SER A 544 14.87 18.73 4.22
C SER A 544 14.95 18.51 5.72
N ASN A 545 13.91 18.89 6.46
CA ASN A 545 13.81 18.72 7.91
C ASN A 545 13.64 17.25 8.32
N SER A 546 12.82 16.48 7.59
CA SER A 546 12.58 15.07 7.90
C SER A 546 13.78 14.20 7.56
N LEU A 547 14.41 14.44 6.41
CA LEU A 547 15.62 13.77 5.98
C LEU A 547 16.79 14.09 6.92
N SER A 548 16.99 15.37 7.31
CA SER A 548 18.05 15.71 8.27
C SER A 548 17.85 15.06 9.63
N GLN A 549 16.62 15.09 10.17
CA GLN A 549 16.31 14.47 11.45
C GLN A 549 16.46 12.94 11.42
N GLN A 550 16.17 12.31 10.27
CA GLN A 550 16.31 10.87 10.07
C GLN A 550 17.75 10.43 9.79
N TYR A 551 18.52 11.20 9.03
CA TYR A 551 19.96 11.00 8.88
C TYR A 551 20.68 11.15 10.23
N ASP A 552 20.31 12.14 11.04
CA ASP A 552 20.85 12.32 12.40
C ASP A 552 20.54 11.13 13.31
N LEU A 553 19.30 10.61 13.24
CA LEU A 553 18.91 9.39 13.97
C LEU A 553 19.71 8.18 13.50
N HIS A 554 19.83 7.97 12.19
CA HIS A 554 20.52 6.81 11.64
C HIS A 554 22.03 6.87 11.92
N GLN A 555 22.62 8.06 11.85
CA GLN A 555 24.01 8.30 12.21
C GLN A 555 24.24 8.05 13.70
N ARG A 556 23.34 8.48 14.60
CA ARG A 556 23.44 8.15 16.03
C ARG A 556 23.33 6.65 16.30
N ILE A 557 22.42 5.94 15.62
CA ILE A 557 22.22 4.50 15.76
C ILE A 557 23.49 3.71 15.35
N ILE A 558 24.25 4.17 14.35
CA ILE A 558 25.47 3.49 13.88
C ILE A 558 26.71 3.95 14.66
N LEU A 559 26.81 5.23 14.99
CA LEU A 559 28.02 5.82 15.59
C LEU A 559 28.18 5.42 17.06
N VAL A 560 27.08 5.33 17.82
CA VAL A 560 27.12 5.03 19.26
C VAL A 560 27.65 3.61 19.54
N PRO A 561 27.16 2.53 18.87
CA PRO A 561 27.71 1.20 19.05
C PRO A 561 29.17 1.07 18.56
N ALA A 562 29.54 1.74 17.47
CA ALA A 562 30.89 1.70 16.92
C ALA A 562 31.92 2.36 17.85
N ILE A 563 31.58 3.51 18.45
CA ILE A 563 32.41 4.18 19.44
C ILE A 563 32.53 3.32 20.70
N ALA A 564 31.42 2.74 21.18
CA ALA A 564 31.44 1.85 22.34
C ALA A 564 32.33 0.61 22.11
N ALA A 565 32.24 -0.03 20.94
CA ALA A 565 33.08 -1.17 20.56
C ALA A 565 34.57 -0.78 20.49
N THR A 566 34.88 0.40 19.95
CA THR A 566 36.25 0.92 19.85
C THR A 566 36.84 1.19 21.24
N ILE A 567 36.09 1.83 22.13
CA ILE A 567 36.51 2.07 23.52
C ILE A 567 36.75 0.74 24.24
N ALA A 568 35.85 -0.23 24.09
CA ALA A 568 36.02 -1.55 24.68
C ALA A 568 37.29 -2.25 24.18
N LEU A 569 37.60 -2.17 22.88
CA LEU A 569 38.82 -2.70 22.28
C LEU A 569 40.08 -2.03 22.84
N ILE A 570 40.09 -0.70 22.98
CA ILE A 570 41.22 0.06 23.54
C ILE A 570 41.43 -0.28 25.01
N VAL A 571 40.37 -0.36 25.81
CA VAL A 571 40.47 -0.74 27.23
C VAL A 571 40.96 -2.18 27.36
N THR A 572 40.50 -3.09 26.51
CA THR A 572 40.97 -4.48 26.47
C THR A 572 42.45 -4.56 26.09
N ALA A 573 42.89 -3.80 25.08
CA ALA A 573 44.30 -3.74 24.71
C ALA A 573 45.16 -3.18 25.85
N LEU A 574 44.76 -2.06 26.46
CA LEU A 574 45.47 -1.45 27.59
C LEU A 574 45.55 -2.38 28.80
N THR A 575 44.47 -3.10 29.12
CA THR A 575 44.49 -4.08 30.22
C THR A 575 45.38 -5.29 29.93
N ILE A 576 45.53 -5.70 28.66
CA ILE A 576 46.53 -6.71 28.26
C ILE A 576 47.94 -6.16 28.42
N PHE A 577 48.22 -4.93 27.96
CA PHE A 577 49.54 -4.31 28.06
C PHE A 577 49.99 -3.97 29.49
N VAL A 578 49.07 -3.75 30.43
CA VAL A 578 49.40 -3.54 31.86
C VAL A 578 49.65 -4.86 32.60
N LYS A 579 49.25 -5.99 32.02
CA LYS A 579 49.37 -7.32 32.63
C LYS A 579 50.59 -8.12 32.13
N VAL A 580 51.29 -7.60 31.13
CA VAL A 580 52.61 -8.03 30.65
C VAL A 580 53.66 -7.12 31.28
#